data_AF-A0A6L3AU24-F1
#
_entry.id   AF-A0A6L3AU24-F1
#
_cell.length_a   1.000
_cell.length_b   1.000
_cell.length_c   1.000
_cell.angle_alpha   90.00
_cell.angle_beta   90.00
_cell.angle_gamma   90.00
#
_symmetry.space_group_name_H-M   'P 1'
#
loop_
_entity.id
_entity.type
_entity.pdbx_description
1 polymer ?
#
loop_
_entity_poly.entity_id
_entity_poly.type
_entity_poly.pdbx_seq_one_letter_code
_entity_poly.pdbx_strand_id
1 'polypeptide(L)'
;MARLIDRPAEHQDRSIAPSPAAPRCEHCGRPHGHTLRCLPDGRWLSPDGLWFSDEGDPAPWPDVVEYAGVRTSRSIVGLYRRRAEKAMERRWLCRRCHMVTARDEHRRVTRTRSLMRLALGDLFEGTYTI
;
A
#
# COMPACT_ATOMS: atom_id res chain seq x y z
N MET A 1 15.24 -18.80 -22.27
CA MET A 1 14.76 -17.39 -22.23
C MET A 1 14.20 -17.11 -20.85
N ALA A 2 15.07 -16.66 -19.94
CA ALA A 2 14.73 -16.44 -18.54
C ALA A 2 13.66 -15.36 -18.42
N ARG A 3 12.53 -15.71 -17.79
CA ARG A 3 11.51 -14.73 -17.40
C ARG A 3 12.20 -13.67 -16.55
N LEU A 4 12.17 -12.42 -17.01
CA LEU A 4 12.35 -11.24 -16.17
C LEU A 4 11.25 -11.30 -15.11
N ILE A 5 11.51 -12.04 -14.04
CA ILE A 5 10.76 -11.92 -12.80
C ILE A 5 11.00 -10.47 -12.39
N ASP A 6 9.97 -9.64 -12.53
CA ASP A 6 9.94 -8.28 -12.00
C ASP A 6 10.56 -8.32 -10.62
N ARG A 7 11.78 -7.75 -10.50
CA ARG A 7 12.47 -7.61 -9.23
C ARG A 7 11.49 -6.81 -8.35
N PRO A 8 10.90 -7.40 -7.30
CA PRO A 8 9.93 -6.68 -6.47
C PRO A 8 10.63 -5.41 -6.02
N ALA A 9 9.97 -4.26 -6.19
CA ALA A 9 10.48 -2.96 -5.74
C ALA A 9 11.13 -3.18 -4.38
N GLU A 10 12.47 -3.11 -4.33
CA GLU A 10 13.26 -3.56 -3.19
C GLU A 10 12.76 -2.78 -1.98
N HIS A 11 11.95 -3.46 -1.17
CA HIS A 11 11.45 -2.99 0.09
C HIS A 11 12.64 -3.02 1.03
N GLN A 12 13.54 -2.05 0.89
CA GLN A 12 14.69 -1.86 1.76
C GLN A 12 14.15 -1.39 3.10
N ASP A 13 13.63 -2.32 3.88
CA ASP A 13 12.98 -2.00 5.13
C ASP A 13 13.27 -3.08 6.16
N ARG A 14 14.25 -2.82 7.02
CA ARG A 14 14.22 -3.33 8.41
C ARG A 14 14.74 -2.37 9.47
N SER A 15 15.50 -1.30 9.14
CA SER A 15 16.16 -0.52 10.20
C SER A 15 16.56 0.91 9.81
N ILE A 16 15.79 1.59 8.96
CA ILE A 16 16.01 3.03 8.75
C ILE A 16 15.27 3.78 9.86
N ALA A 17 16.04 4.45 10.71
CA ALA A 17 15.50 5.35 11.71
C ALA A 17 14.66 6.45 11.03
N PRO A 18 13.56 6.90 11.64
CA PRO A 18 12.81 8.05 11.14
C PRO A 18 13.77 9.24 10.96
N SER A 19 13.88 9.73 9.73
CA SER A 19 14.77 10.85 9.37
C SER A 19 13.98 11.92 8.62
N PRO A 20 14.23 13.22 8.88
CA PRO A 20 13.56 14.30 8.15
C PRO A 20 13.89 14.30 6.65
N ALA A 21 15.02 13.69 6.24
CA ALA A 21 15.41 13.53 4.84
C ALA A 21 14.79 12.29 4.17
N ALA A 22 14.05 11.46 4.91
CA ALA A 22 13.42 10.26 4.37
C ALA A 22 12.24 10.63 3.45
N PRO A 23 11.97 9.85 2.39
CA PRO A 23 10.89 10.15 1.46
C PRO A 23 9.54 10.15 2.18
N ARG A 24 8.67 11.06 1.75
CA ARG A 24 7.27 11.12 2.19
C ARG A 24 6.38 10.51 1.11
N CYS A 25 5.23 10.00 1.51
CA CYS A 25 4.21 9.61 0.56
C CYS A 25 3.74 10.84 -0.24
N GLU A 26 3.89 10.81 -1.57
CA GLU A 26 3.43 11.87 -2.47
C GLU A 26 1.90 12.03 -2.48
N HIS A 27 1.16 11.01 -2.02
CA HIS A 27 -0.29 11.10 -1.93
C HIS A 27 -0.75 11.66 -0.58
N CYS A 28 -0.40 11.02 0.54
CA CYS A 28 -0.96 11.34 1.86
C CYS A 28 0.02 12.00 2.85
N GLY A 29 1.25 12.29 2.42
CA GLY A 29 2.26 12.97 3.24
C GLY A 29 2.93 12.12 4.34
N ARG A 30 2.50 10.88 4.56
CA ARG A 30 3.07 10.01 5.62
C ARG A 30 4.60 9.86 5.46
N PRO A 31 5.39 10.11 6.52
CA PRO A 31 6.84 9.99 6.45
C PRO A 31 7.29 8.52 6.50
N HIS A 32 8.38 8.19 5.80
CA HIS A 32 8.97 6.85 5.83
C HIS A 32 9.58 6.52 7.20
N GLY A 33 9.38 5.29 7.68
CA GLY A 33 10.01 4.75 8.89
C GLY A 33 9.31 5.11 10.20
N HIS A 34 8.39 6.08 10.20
CA HIS A 34 7.67 6.48 11.41
C HIS A 34 6.55 5.51 11.79
N THR A 35 6.40 5.30 13.09
CA THR A 35 5.27 4.58 13.68
C THR A 35 4.15 5.60 13.96
N LEU A 36 3.07 5.53 13.18
CA LEU A 36 1.98 6.51 13.19
C LEU A 36 0.72 5.91 13.84
N ARG A 37 -0.02 6.75 14.56
CA ARG A 37 -1.38 6.44 15.01
C ARG A 37 -2.34 6.72 13.86
N CYS A 38 -3.15 5.73 13.50
CA CYS A 38 -4.06 5.77 12.37
C CYS A 38 -5.46 5.38 12.82
N LEU A 39 -6.46 6.13 12.40
CA LEU A 39 -7.86 5.76 12.55
C LEU A 39 -8.27 4.75 11.46
N PRO A 40 -9.38 4.01 11.67
CA PRO A 40 -9.92 3.07 10.68
C PRO A 40 -10.35 3.73 9.37
N ASP A 41 -10.83 4.98 9.44
CA ASP A 41 -11.19 5.80 8.27
C ASP A 41 -9.96 6.19 7.43
N GLY A 42 -8.78 6.16 8.04
CA GLY A 42 -7.53 6.47 7.39
C GLY A 42 -6.84 7.75 7.84
N ARG A 43 -7.50 8.58 8.67
CA ARG A 43 -6.85 9.72 9.30
C ARG A 43 -5.65 9.26 10.11
N TRP A 44 -4.63 10.10 10.19
CA TRP A 44 -3.40 9.75 10.91
C TRP A 44 -2.83 10.95 11.65
N LEU A 45 -2.20 10.67 12.78
CA LEU A 45 -1.53 11.66 13.61
C LEU A 45 -0.08 11.81 13.15
N SER A 46 0.32 13.04 12.81
CA SER A 46 1.69 13.37 12.48
C SER A 46 2.60 13.31 13.71
N PRO A 47 3.92 13.15 13.51
CA PRO A 47 4.89 13.30 14.60
C PRO A 47 4.80 14.65 15.31
N ASP A 48 4.32 15.69 14.61
CA ASP A 48 4.14 17.05 15.13
C ASP A 48 2.82 17.23 15.91
N GLY A 49 2.03 16.17 16.07
CA GLY A 49 0.77 16.20 16.83
C GLY A 49 -0.45 16.73 16.05
N LEU A 50 -0.35 16.82 14.71
CA LEU A 50 -1.44 17.27 13.85
C LEU A 50 -2.14 16.09 13.19
N TRP A 51 -3.47 16.15 13.09
CA TRP A 51 -4.24 15.14 12.37
C TRP A 51 -4.32 15.47 10.88
N PHE A 52 -4.20 14.44 10.05
CA PHE A 52 -4.31 14.52 8.61
C PHE A 52 -5.33 13.50 8.08
N SER A 53 -6.01 13.84 7.00
CA SER A 53 -6.88 12.93 6.23
C SER A 53 -6.05 11.83 5.56
N ASP A 54 -6.73 10.88 4.93
CA ASP A 54 -6.05 9.90 4.11
C ASP A 54 -5.58 10.43 2.76
N GLU A 55 -6.11 11.55 2.28
CA GLU A 55 -5.54 12.33 1.17
C GLU A 55 -4.37 13.22 1.58
N GLY A 56 -4.14 13.44 2.88
CA GLY A 56 -3.02 14.24 3.39
C GLY A 56 -3.37 15.70 3.69
N ASP A 57 -4.65 16.06 3.72
CA ASP A 57 -5.12 17.38 4.15
C ASP A 57 -5.23 17.46 5.68
N PRO A 58 -5.08 18.63 6.32
CA PRO A 58 -5.33 18.78 7.75
C PRO A 58 -6.75 18.33 8.12
N ALA A 59 -6.86 17.51 9.16
CA ALA A 59 -8.12 16.94 9.61
C ALA A 59 -8.43 17.35 11.06
N PRO A 60 -9.72 17.41 11.44
CA PRO A 60 -10.10 17.67 12.82
C PRO A 60 -9.67 16.52 13.74
N TRP A 61 -9.54 16.86 15.02
CA TRP A 61 -9.35 15.86 16.07
C TRP A 61 -10.49 14.84 16.05
N PRO A 62 -10.19 13.55 16.24
CA PRO A 62 -11.21 12.54 16.37
C PRO A 62 -11.99 12.71 17.67
N ASP A 63 -13.24 12.26 17.66
CA ASP A 63 -14.00 12.12 18.90
C ASP A 63 -13.49 10.92 19.74
N VAL A 64 -14.07 10.71 20.93
CA VAL A 64 -13.65 9.65 21.85
C VAL A 64 -13.89 8.24 21.28
N VAL A 65 -14.98 8.05 20.53
CA VAL A 65 -15.35 6.75 19.95
C VAL A 65 -14.43 6.43 18.78
N GLU A 66 -14.16 7.41 17.93
CA GLU A 66 -13.19 7.33 16.85
C GLU A 66 -11.79 7.04 17.41
N TYR A 67 -11.37 7.78 18.45
CA TYR A 67 -10.06 7.60 19.07
C TYR A 67 -9.87 6.20 19.66
N ALA A 68 -10.92 5.57 20.19
CA ALA A 68 -10.87 4.18 20.67
C ALA A 68 -10.51 3.17 19.55
N GLY A 69 -10.76 3.51 18.29
CA GLY A 69 -10.41 2.70 17.13
C GLY A 69 -8.98 2.90 16.62
N VAL A 70 -8.17 3.77 17.23
CA VAL A 70 -6.81 4.07 16.78
C VAL A 70 -5.93 2.82 16.78
N ARG A 71 -5.25 2.59 15.66
CA ARG A 71 -4.25 1.54 15.49
C ARG A 71 -2.90 2.15 15.18
N THR A 72 -1.86 1.54 15.70
CA THR A 72 -0.49 1.93 15.40
C THR A 72 0.00 1.18 14.16
N SER A 73 0.51 1.91 13.16
CA SER A 73 1.09 1.31 11.95
C SER A 73 2.39 1.98 11.57
N ARG A 74 3.40 1.17 11.18
CA ARG A 74 4.65 1.70 10.64
C ARG A 74 4.43 2.13 9.19
N SER A 75 4.71 3.40 8.90
CA SER A 75 4.65 3.95 7.56
C SER A 75 5.89 3.54 6.79
N ILE A 76 5.69 2.77 5.73
CA ILE A 76 6.77 2.35 4.84
C ILE A 76 6.46 2.93 3.47
N VAL A 77 7.28 3.89 3.07
CA VAL A 77 7.21 4.55 1.76
C VAL A 77 8.22 3.88 0.84
N GLY A 78 7.76 3.47 -0.33
CA GLY A 78 8.60 2.88 -1.37
C GLY A 78 8.34 3.55 -2.71
N LEU A 79 9.28 3.39 -3.65
CA LEU A 79 9.11 3.85 -5.01
C LEU A 79 8.33 2.81 -5.81
N TYR A 80 7.08 3.12 -6.13
CA TYR A 80 6.19 2.23 -6.87
C TYR A 80 6.01 2.70 -8.30
N ARG A 81 5.96 1.73 -9.22
CA ARG A 81 5.68 1.99 -10.64
C ARG A 81 4.18 1.87 -10.87
N ARG A 82 3.57 2.93 -11.41
CA ARG A 82 2.19 2.89 -11.89
C ARG A 82 2.21 2.74 -13.41
N ARG A 83 1.47 1.77 -13.92
CA ARG A 83 1.19 1.66 -15.36
C ARG A 83 0.14 2.73 -15.70
N ALA A 84 0.60 3.87 -16.23
CA ALA A 84 -0.29 4.81 -16.89
C ALA A 84 -0.43 4.40 -18.36
N GLU A 85 -1.48 4.88 -19.03
CA GLU A 85 -1.79 4.52 -20.43
C GLU A 85 -0.65 4.86 -21.41
N LYS A 86 0.13 5.91 -21.12
CA LYS A 86 1.15 6.46 -22.02
C LYS A 86 2.58 6.40 -21.48
N ALA A 87 2.79 6.12 -20.18
CA ALA A 87 4.12 6.10 -19.56
C ALA A 87 4.18 5.29 -18.26
N MET A 88 5.38 4.86 -17.88
CA MET A 88 5.66 4.22 -16.60
C MET A 88 6.06 5.28 -15.57
N GLU A 89 5.08 5.79 -14.83
CA GLU A 89 5.31 6.81 -13.82
C GLU A 89 5.80 6.15 -12.51
N ARG A 90 6.79 6.76 -11.86
CA ARG A 90 7.28 6.33 -10.55
C ARG A 90 6.85 7.34 -9.49
N ARG A 91 6.25 6.86 -8.41
CA ARG A 91 5.82 7.68 -7.28
C ARG A 91 6.27 7.07 -5.96
N TRP A 92 6.71 7.90 -5.03
CA TRP A 92 6.93 7.50 -3.64
C TRP A 92 5.58 7.40 -2.92
N LEU A 93 5.13 6.18 -2.65
CA LEU A 93 3.85 5.93 -1.98
C LEU A 93 4.07 5.14 -0.71
N CYS A 94 3.25 5.38 0.31
CA CYS A 94 3.17 4.46 1.44
C CYS A 94 2.44 3.17 1.03
N ARG A 95 2.71 2.06 1.75
CA ARG A 95 2.06 0.76 1.48
C ARG A 95 0.54 0.86 1.35
N ARG A 96 -0.13 1.69 2.16
CA ARG A 96 -1.59 1.90 2.08
C ARG A 96 -2.00 2.55 0.76
N CYS A 97 -1.45 3.71 0.43
CA CYS A 97 -1.78 4.42 -0.80
C CYS A 97 -1.44 3.59 -2.03
N HIS A 98 -0.34 2.84 -2.00
CA HIS A 98 -0.04 1.87 -3.05
C HIS A 98 -1.15 0.82 -3.22
N MET A 99 -1.62 0.19 -2.14
CA MET A 99 -2.70 -0.80 -2.20
C MET A 99 -4.02 -0.22 -2.71
N VAL A 100 -4.32 1.05 -2.39
CA VAL A 100 -5.52 1.75 -2.87
C VAL A 100 -5.41 2.04 -4.37
N THR A 101 -4.31 2.66 -4.80
CA THR A 101 -4.08 3.03 -6.21
C THR A 101 -3.89 1.81 -7.12
N ALA A 102 -3.30 0.73 -6.62
CA ALA A 102 -3.07 -0.51 -7.37
C ALA A 102 -4.22 -1.52 -7.22
N ARG A 103 -5.33 -1.16 -6.57
CA ARG A 103 -6.42 -2.09 -6.22
C ARG A 103 -6.95 -2.87 -7.41
N ASP A 104 -7.20 -2.19 -8.53
CA ASP A 104 -7.78 -2.84 -9.71
C ASP A 104 -6.79 -3.76 -10.41
N GLU A 105 -5.52 -3.40 -10.44
CA GLU A 105 -4.47 -4.28 -10.97
C GLU A 105 -4.28 -5.51 -10.08
N HIS A 106 -4.28 -5.33 -8.76
CA HIS A 106 -4.25 -6.45 -7.82
C HIS A 106 -5.46 -7.38 -8.00
N ARG A 107 -6.67 -6.84 -8.21
CA ARG A 107 -7.87 -7.63 -8.53
C ARG A 107 -7.72 -8.39 -9.84
N ARG A 108 -7.22 -7.75 -10.91
CA ARG A 108 -6.96 -8.39 -12.21
C ARG A 108 -5.98 -9.54 -12.08
N VAL A 109 -4.82 -9.30 -11.48
CA VAL A 109 -3.77 -10.32 -11.26
C VAL A 109 -4.30 -11.47 -10.41
N THR A 110 -5.05 -11.18 -9.34
CA THR A 110 -5.63 -12.21 -8.46
C THR A 110 -6.63 -13.06 -9.22
N ARG A 111 -7.54 -12.44 -9.97
CA ARG A 111 -8.52 -13.15 -10.80
C ARG A 111 -7.83 -14.05 -11.82
N THR A 112 -6.86 -13.53 -12.57
CA THR A 112 -6.10 -14.32 -13.55
C THR A 112 -5.40 -15.50 -12.89
N ARG A 113 -4.78 -15.32 -11.73
CA ARG A 113 -4.14 -16.41 -10.98
C ARG A 113 -5.13 -17.47 -10.53
N SER A 114 -6.31 -17.07 -10.05
CA SER A 114 -7.36 -18.02 -9.68
C SER A 114 -7.85 -18.83 -10.88
N LEU A 115 -8.10 -18.17 -12.02
CA LEU A 115 -8.52 -18.85 -13.24
C LEU A 115 -7.45 -19.82 -13.77
N MET A 116 -6.17 -19.45 -13.70
CA MET A 116 -5.06 -20.33 -14.08
C MET A 116 -4.97 -21.57 -13.19
N ARG A 117 -5.21 -21.43 -11.88
CA ARG A 117 -5.27 -22.58 -10.96
C ARG A 117 -6.44 -23.50 -11.29
N LEU A 118 -7.62 -22.92 -11.58
CA LEU A 118 -8.80 -23.69 -11.98
C LEU A 118 -8.53 -24.48 -13.27
N ALA A 119 -8.03 -23.82 -14.31
CA ALA A 119 -7.70 -24.46 -15.58
C ALA A 119 -6.65 -25.57 -15.46
N LEU A 120 -5.69 -25.44 -14.53
CA LEU A 120 -4.71 -26.49 -14.27
C LEU A 120 -5.37 -27.74 -13.66
N GLY A 121 -6.25 -27.59 -12.66
CA GLY A 121 -6.96 -28.76 -12.13
C GLY A 121 -7.96 -29.34 -13.14
N ASP A 122 -8.63 -28.54 -13.97
CA ASP A 122 -9.45 -29.07 -15.07
C ASP A 122 -8.63 -29.95 -16.04
N LEU A 123 -7.38 -29.54 -16.32
CA LEU A 123 -6.48 -30.24 -17.23
C LEU A 123 -5.91 -31.54 -16.62
N PHE A 124 -5.59 -31.54 -15.33
CA PHE A 124 -4.84 -32.64 -14.68
C PHE A 124 -5.67 -33.51 -13.72
N GLU A 125 -6.66 -32.95 -13.05
CA GLU A 125 -7.46 -33.62 -12.00
C GLU A 125 -8.87 -34.01 -12.48
N GLY A 126 -9.28 -33.57 -13.68
CA GLY A 126 -10.62 -33.80 -14.23
C GLY A 126 -11.66 -32.84 -13.65
N THR A 127 -12.95 -33.06 -13.95
CA THR A 127 -14.02 -32.17 -13.48
C THR A 127 -14.02 -32.10 -11.95
N TYR A 128 -13.76 -30.91 -11.41
CA TYR A 128 -13.87 -30.65 -9.97
C TYR A 128 -15.20 -31.21 -9.45
N THR A 129 -15.13 -32.15 -8.50
CA THR A 129 -16.30 -32.55 -7.74
C THR A 129 -16.62 -31.38 -6.80
N ILE A 130 -17.70 -30.67 -7.12
CA ILE A 130 -18.23 -29.53 -6.34
C ILE A 130 -18.96 -30.09 -5.12
#